data_AF-A0A4U9U5G5-F1
#
_entry.id   AF-A0A4U9U5G5-F1
#
_cell.length_a   1.000
_cell.length_b   1.000
_cell.length_c   1.000
_cell.angle_alpha   90.00
_cell.angle_beta   90.00
_cell.angle_gamma   90.00
#
_symmetry.space_group_name_H-M   'P 1'
#
loop_
_entity.id
_entity.type
_entity.pdbx_description
1 polymer ?
#
loop_
_entity_poly.entity_id
_entity_poly.type
_entity_poly.pdbx_seq_one_letter_code
_entity_poly.pdbx_strand_id
1 'polypeptide(L)' 'MGEYRETTAEEVAEQLRNSTSVIITPGYGMAVAQAQYPVAEITEKLRARRVSRCALVFTRWRVVYQAT' A
#
# COMPACT_ATOMS: atom_id res chain seq x y z
N MET A 1 1.28 -22.23 18.85
CA MET A 1 1.48 -22.25 17.39
C MET A 1 0.78 -21.04 16.82
N GLY A 2 1.42 -20.29 15.92
CA GLY A 2 0.84 -19.06 15.36
C GLY A 2 -0.24 -19.37 14.33
N GLU A 3 -1.38 -18.72 14.43
CA GLU A 3 -2.43 -18.76 13.42
C GLU A 3 -2.07 -17.78 12.31
N TYR A 4 -1.91 -18.26 11.08
CA TYR A 4 -1.77 -17.39 9.90
C TYR A 4 -3.01 -17.55 9.02
N ARG A 5 -3.41 -16.47 8.37
CA ARG A 5 -4.50 -16.47 7.40
C ARG A 5 -3.93 -16.05 6.06
N GLU A 6 -3.96 -16.97 5.12
CA GLU A 6 -3.74 -16.63 3.71
C GLU A 6 -4.97 -15.89 3.16
N THR A 7 -4.72 -15.01 2.21
CA THR A 7 -5.76 -14.27 1.49
C THR A 7 -5.29 -14.10 0.05
N THR A 8 -6.24 -13.95 -0.87
CA THR A 8 -5.94 -13.75 -2.30
C THR A 8 -5.89 -12.27 -2.66
N ALA A 9 -5.32 -11.96 -3.82
CA ALA A 9 -5.25 -10.58 -4.31
C ALA A 9 -6.67 -10.01 -4.56
N GLU A 10 -7.59 -10.84 -5.02
CA GLU A 10 -8.98 -10.48 -5.29
C GLU A 10 -9.73 -10.11 -4.01
N GLU A 11 -9.57 -10.90 -2.95
CA GLU A 11 -10.15 -10.64 -1.63
C GLU A 11 -9.63 -9.34 -1.04
N VAL A 12 -8.30 -9.11 -1.11
CA VAL A 12 -7.69 -7.86 -0.63
C VAL A 12 -8.23 -6.67 -1.44
N ALA A 13 -8.38 -6.80 -2.75
CA ALA A 13 -8.94 -5.74 -3.58
C ALA A 13 -10.40 -5.43 -3.21
N GLU A 14 -11.20 -6.42 -2.82
CA GLU A 14 -12.56 -6.22 -2.34
C GLU A 14 -12.60 -5.55 -0.97
N GLN A 15 -11.75 -5.99 -0.04
CA GLN A 15 -11.60 -5.36 1.26
C GLN A 15 -11.20 -3.88 1.13
N LEU A 16 -10.26 -3.58 0.22
CA LEU A 16 -9.84 -2.21 -0.08
C LEU A 16 -10.97 -1.36 -0.70
N ARG A 17 -11.84 -1.95 -1.52
CA ARG A 17 -13.01 -1.27 -2.11
C ARG A 17 -14.05 -0.89 -1.05
N ASN A 18 -14.25 -1.75 -0.06
CA ASN A 18 -15.24 -1.55 1.01
C ASN A 18 -14.68 -0.73 2.19
N SER A 19 -13.39 -0.44 2.20
CA SER A 19 -12.71 0.27 3.30
C SER A 19 -12.89 1.79 3.21
N THR A 20 -13.16 2.43 4.35
CA THR A 20 -13.27 3.90 4.45
C THR A 20 -11.92 4.59 4.65
N SER A 21 -10.97 3.91 5.30
CA SER A 21 -9.63 4.41 5.60
C SER A 21 -8.63 3.27 5.43
N VAL A 22 -7.51 3.54 4.78
CA VAL A 22 -6.48 2.53 4.50
C VAL A 22 -5.13 3.13 4.86
N ILE A 23 -4.34 2.41 5.64
CA ILE A 23 -2.96 2.80 5.96
C ILE A 23 -2.04 1.83 5.22
N ILE A 24 -1.17 2.36 4.36
CA ILE A 24 -0.18 1.57 3.65
C ILE A 24 1.16 1.82 4.33
N THR A 25 1.71 0.79 4.96
CA THR A 25 3.01 0.86 5.62
C THR A 25 4.08 0.30 4.70
N PRO A 26 4.92 1.14 4.06
CA PRO A 26 5.99 0.65 3.22
C PRO A 26 7.05 -0.06 4.08
N GLY A 27 7.59 -1.16 3.57
CA GLY A 27 8.62 -1.94 4.23
C GLY A 27 9.77 -2.31 3.27
N TYR A 28 10.79 -2.97 3.82
CA TYR A 28 11.98 -3.38 3.05
C TYR A 28 11.62 -4.18 1.78
N GLY A 29 10.65 -5.08 1.85
CA GLY A 29 10.19 -5.87 0.70
C GLY A 29 9.65 -5.02 -0.46
N MET A 30 9.06 -3.85 -0.19
CA MET A 30 8.58 -2.93 -1.23
C MET A 30 9.75 -2.29 -1.99
N ALA A 31 10.85 -1.99 -1.29
CA ALA A 31 12.06 -1.43 -1.90
C ALA A 31 12.82 -2.45 -2.74
N VAL A 32 12.92 -3.70 -2.25
CA VAL A 32 13.57 -4.80 -3.00
C VAL A 32 12.79 -5.15 -4.27
N ALA A 33 11.46 -5.17 -4.20
CA ALA A 33 10.60 -5.47 -5.35
C ALA A 33 10.37 -4.28 -6.30
N GLN A 34 10.96 -3.11 -6.00
CA GLN A 34 10.74 -1.87 -6.75
C GLN A 34 9.24 -1.52 -6.93
N ALA A 35 8.43 -1.80 -5.91
CA ALA A 35 6.97 -1.70 -5.98
C ALA A 35 6.41 -0.29 -5.69
N GLN A 36 7.25 0.75 -5.64
CA GLN A 36 6.84 2.13 -5.37
C GLN A 36 5.79 2.65 -6.36
N TYR A 37 5.97 2.36 -7.67
CA TYR A 37 5.07 2.84 -8.71
C TYR A 37 3.72 2.11 -8.69
N PRO A 38 3.66 0.77 -8.64
CA PRO A 38 2.39 0.05 -8.46
C PRO A 38 1.62 0.51 -7.22
N VAL A 39 2.30 0.75 -6.10
CA VAL A 39 1.65 1.18 -4.85
C VAL A 39 1.12 2.62 -4.97
N ALA A 40 1.83 3.50 -5.67
CA ALA A 40 1.33 4.84 -5.99
C ALA A 40 0.05 4.77 -6.84
N GLU A 41 0.05 3.95 -7.90
CA GLU A 41 -1.12 3.77 -8.77
C GLU A 41 -2.34 3.21 -8.01
N ILE A 42 -2.13 2.22 -7.12
CA ILE A 42 -3.18 1.69 -6.24
C ILE A 42 -3.73 2.81 -5.35
N THR A 43 -2.84 3.60 -4.76
CA THR A 43 -3.22 4.70 -3.87
C THR A 43 -4.04 5.76 -4.60
N GLU A 44 -3.68 6.10 -5.85
CA GLU A 44 -4.46 7.01 -6.70
C GLU A 44 -5.85 6.47 -7.00
N LYS A 45 -5.95 5.18 -7.36
CA LYS A 45 -7.24 4.50 -7.59
C LYS A 45 -8.12 4.51 -6.33
N LEU A 46 -7.54 4.35 -5.14
CA LEU A 46 -8.26 4.40 -3.87
C LEU A 46 -8.72 5.83 -3.52
N ARG A 47 -7.88 6.85 -3.77
CA ARG A 47 -8.25 8.27 -3.59
C ARG A 47 -9.39 8.67 -4.53
N ALA A 48 -9.35 8.26 -5.79
CA ALA A 48 -10.42 8.52 -6.76
C ALA A 48 -11.78 7.96 -6.31
N ARG A 49 -11.78 6.89 -5.52
CA ARG A 49 -12.97 6.22 -4.97
C ARG A 49 -13.45 6.80 -3.64
N ARG A 50 -12.95 7.97 -3.21
CA ARG A 50 -13.28 8.64 -1.93
C ARG A 50 -12.89 7.85 -0.67
N VAL A 51 -11.91 6.95 -0.75
CA VAL A 51 -11.28 6.38 0.46
C VAL A 51 -10.51 7.52 1.13
N SER A 52 -11.08 8.06 2.20
CA SER A 52 -10.89 9.46 2.62
C SER A 52 -9.59 9.71 3.36
N ARG A 53 -8.92 8.65 3.84
CA ARG A 53 -7.59 8.74 4.45
C ARG A 53 -6.74 7.55 4.02
N CYS A 54 -5.98 7.77 2.94
CA CYS A 54 -4.86 6.92 2.59
C CYS A 54 -3.57 7.56 3.12
N ALA A 55 -3.11 7.07 4.27
CA ALA A 55 -1.90 7.56 4.93
C ALA A 55 -0.76 6.59 4.65
N LEU A 56 0.29 7.08 3.98
CA LEU A 56 1.56 6.39 3.90
C LEU A 56 2.43 6.85 5.07
N VAL A 57 2.69 5.95 6.01
CA VAL A 57 3.58 6.22 7.14
C VAL A 57 5.01 6.00 6.67
N PHE A 58 5.58 7.03 6.02
CA PHE A 58 6.94 7.05 5.51
C PHE A 58 7.94 7.35 6.64
N THR A 59 8.52 6.33 7.27
CA THR A 59 9.58 6.58 8.26
C THR A 59 10.97 6.74 7.66
N ARG A 60 11.30 6.17 6.47
CA ARG A 60 12.61 6.38 5.82
C ARG A 60 12.73 5.87 4.36
N TRP A 61 12.17 6.58 3.37
CA TRP A 61 12.38 6.24 1.94
C TRP A 61 12.80 7.44 1.05
N ARG A 62 12.90 8.66 1.59
CA ARG A 62 13.29 9.84 0.80
C ARG A 62 14.71 9.78 0.20
N VAL A 63 15.53 8.81 0.60
CA VAL A 63 16.93 8.68 0.18
C VAL A 63 17.11 7.93 -1.15
N VAL A 64 16.14 7.11 -1.59
CA VAL A 64 16.33 6.30 -2.81
C VAL A 64 15.77 6.98 -4.07
N TYR A 65 14.83 7.92 -3.95
CA TYR A 65 14.11 8.51 -5.10
C TYR A 65 14.40 9.99 -5.39
N GLN A 66 15.24 10.66 -4.61
CA GLN A 66 15.70 12.02 -4.91
C GLN A 66 17.09 12.05 -5.56
N ALA A 67 17.58 10.90 -6.05
CA ALA A 67 18.92 10.75 -6.63
C ALA A 67 18.92 10.27 -8.10
N THR A 68 17.78 10.31 -8.79
CA THR A 68 17.71 10.11 -10.25
C THR A 68 16.71 11.07 -10.88
#